data_AF-A0A524F1G5-F1
#
_entry.id   AF-A0A524F1G5-F1
#
_cell.length_a   1.000
_cell.length_b   1.000
_cell.length_c   1.000
_cell.angle_alpha   90.00
_cell.angle_beta   90.00
_cell.angle_gamma   90.00
#
_symmetry.space_group_name_H-M   'P 1'
#
loop_
_entity.id
_entity.type
_entity.pdbx_description
1 polymer ?
#
loop_
_entity_poly.entity_id
_entity_poly.type
_entity_poly.pdbx_seq_one_letter_code
_entity_poly.pdbx_strand_id
1 'polypeptide(L)'
;MNLYDKAKEKNVLAGILILDLFAFIGYIILPSGFIFFGDAHIIIGSIFGLRFALKYIKENQSIVKYGILVGTIGSIFAGISMAIYQWVIFSLYNGFKFFLLIGAIVIFMFLGLILGLLMGGILGFYYSKKEKKALSQDKIEDAFYESLK
;
A
#
# COMPACT_ATOMS: atom_id res chain seq x y z
N MET A 1 16.37 21.32 -8.32
CA MET A 1 15.53 20.24 -7.79
C MET A 1 14.22 20.85 -7.30
N ASN A 2 13.09 20.53 -7.93
CA ASN A 2 11.82 21.24 -7.74
C ASN A 2 11.15 20.85 -6.41
N LEU A 3 10.59 21.80 -5.67
CA LEU A 3 9.86 21.55 -4.40
C LEU A 3 8.70 20.56 -4.59
N TYR A 4 8.15 20.53 -5.80
CA TYR A 4 7.08 19.64 -6.22
C TYR A 4 7.45 18.15 -6.13
N ASP A 5 8.65 17.78 -6.58
CA ASP A 5 9.09 16.38 -6.60
C ASP A 5 9.31 15.86 -5.18
N LYS A 6 9.83 16.71 -4.28
CA LYS A 6 10.03 16.38 -2.86
C LYS A 6 8.70 16.10 -2.14
N ALA A 7 7.66 16.88 -2.37
CA ALA A 7 6.37 16.67 -1.71
C ALA A 7 5.69 15.36 -2.17
N LYS A 8 5.84 15.04 -3.47
CA LYS A 8 5.32 13.82 -4.09
C LYS A 8 6.01 12.57 -3.55
N GLU A 9 7.33 12.57 -3.52
CA GLU A 9 8.13 11.46 -2.99
C GLU A 9 7.79 11.19 -1.52
N LYS A 10 7.60 12.25 -0.72
CA LYS A 10 7.18 12.14 0.68
C LYS A 10 5.82 11.46 0.85
N ASN A 11 4.83 11.76 0.01
CA ASN A 11 3.49 11.15 0.11
C ASN A 11 3.51 9.66 -0.27
N VAL A 12 4.25 9.30 -1.33
CA VAL A 12 4.42 7.90 -1.75
C VAL A 12 5.15 7.11 -0.67
N LEU A 13 6.26 7.65 -0.16
CA LEU A 13 7.07 7.00 0.87
C LEU A 13 6.31 6.88 2.20
N ALA A 14 5.57 7.91 2.60
CA ALA A 14 4.71 7.84 3.78
C ALA A 14 3.62 6.77 3.64
N GLY A 15 3.00 6.64 2.46
CA GLY A 15 2.04 5.58 2.18
C GLY A 15 2.63 4.18 2.29
N ILE A 16 3.84 3.98 1.76
CA ILE A 16 4.60 2.73 1.86
C ILE A 16 4.91 2.40 3.32
N LEU A 17 5.40 3.36 4.10
CA LEU A 17 5.72 3.16 5.52
C LEU A 17 4.47 2.88 6.36
N ILE A 18 3.37 3.58 6.11
CA ILE A 18 2.10 3.33 6.80
C ILE A 18 1.59 1.91 6.47
N LEU A 19 1.68 1.50 5.20
CA LEU A 19 1.30 0.15 4.79
C LEU A 19 2.08 -0.90 5.58
N ASP A 20 3.42 -0.81 5.54
CA ASP A 20 4.33 -1.71 6.23
C ASP A 20 4.05 -1.72 7.73
N LEU A 21 3.95 -0.55 8.36
CA LEU A 21 3.73 -0.42 9.80
C LEU A 21 2.42 -1.08 10.26
N PHE A 22 1.29 -0.81 9.58
CA PHE A 22 0.00 -1.38 9.96
C PHE A 22 -0.03 -2.90 9.74
N ALA A 23 0.54 -3.36 8.62
CA ALA A 23 0.63 -4.78 8.33
C ALA A 23 1.50 -5.48 9.40
N PHE A 24 2.67 -4.93 9.69
CA PHE A 24 3.64 -5.49 10.62
C PHE A 24 3.13 -5.51 12.06
N ILE A 25 2.58 -4.40 12.57
CA ILE A 25 2.01 -4.35 13.92
C ILE A 25 0.87 -5.36 14.06
N GLY A 26 -0.03 -5.43 13.06
CA GLY A 26 -1.11 -6.40 13.09
C GLY A 26 -0.58 -7.83 13.16
N TYR A 27 0.44 -8.16 12.36
CA TYR A 27 1.06 -9.47 12.34
C TYR A 27 1.76 -9.84 13.67
N ILE A 28 2.40 -8.88 14.34
CA ILE A 28 3.00 -9.11 15.67
C ILE A 28 1.93 -9.47 16.70
N ILE A 29 0.80 -8.74 16.70
CA ILE A 29 -0.28 -8.94 17.67
C ILE A 29 -0.96 -10.30 17.46
N LEU A 30 -1.24 -10.63 16.20
CA LEU A 30 -1.91 -11.87 15.84
C LEU A 30 -1.24 -12.45 14.59
N PRO A 31 -0.21 -13.30 14.74
CA PRO A 31 0.47 -13.92 13.61
C PRO A 31 -0.44 -14.98 12.98
N SER A 32 -1.37 -14.52 12.14
CA SER A 32 -2.40 -15.32 11.47
C SER A 32 -2.62 -14.89 10.02
N GLY A 33 -3.43 -15.63 9.29
CA GLY A 33 -3.79 -15.36 7.90
C GLY A 33 -4.96 -16.21 7.41
N PHE A 34 -5.45 -15.95 6.19
CA PHE A 34 -6.52 -16.69 5.52
C PHE A 34 -5.97 -17.92 4.80
N ILE A 35 -5.09 -17.71 3.82
CA ILE A 35 -4.47 -18.74 2.97
C ILE A 35 -2.98 -18.86 3.33
N PHE A 36 -2.33 -17.74 3.59
CA PHE A 36 -0.92 -17.68 4.03
C PHE A 36 -0.80 -16.81 5.29
N PHE A 37 0.06 -17.19 6.23
CA PHE A 37 0.36 -16.36 7.39
C PHE A 37 0.76 -14.94 6.94
N GLY A 38 -0.01 -13.92 7.33
CA GLY A 38 0.27 -12.51 7.01
C GLY A 38 -0.53 -11.90 5.85
N ASP A 39 -1.29 -12.67 5.07
CA ASP A 39 -2.07 -12.13 3.94
C ASP A 39 -3.12 -11.09 4.34
N ALA A 40 -3.91 -11.35 5.38
CA ALA A 40 -4.91 -10.46 5.95
C ALA A 40 -4.27 -9.14 6.39
N HIS A 41 -3.08 -9.23 6.99
CA HIS A 41 -2.33 -8.11 7.50
C HIS A 41 -1.81 -7.22 6.37
N ILE A 42 -1.30 -7.81 5.29
CA ILE A 42 -0.90 -7.08 4.08
C ILE A 42 -2.10 -6.37 3.45
N ILE A 43 -3.27 -7.02 3.40
CA ILE A 43 -4.50 -6.41 2.87
C ILE A 43 -4.92 -5.20 3.72
N ILE A 44 -4.97 -5.37 5.05
CA ILE A 44 -5.34 -4.29 5.97
C ILE A 44 -4.36 -3.12 5.87
N GLY A 45 -3.05 -3.40 5.94
CA GLY A 45 -2.02 -2.39 5.75
C GLY A 45 -2.17 -1.68 4.40
N SER A 46 -2.45 -2.43 3.33
CA SER A 46 -2.67 -1.88 1.99
C SER A 46 -3.83 -0.90 1.97
N ILE A 47 -4.94 -1.19 2.64
CA ILE A 47 -6.09 -0.28 2.72
C ILE A 47 -5.67 1.05 3.35
N PHE A 48 -4.96 1.03 4.48
CA PHE A 48 -4.56 2.24 5.19
C PHE A 48 -3.47 3.03 4.43
N GLY A 49 -2.41 2.35 3.98
CA GLY A 49 -1.30 2.97 3.27
C GLY A 49 -1.71 3.55 1.92
N LEU A 50 -2.49 2.81 1.12
CA LEU A 50 -3.00 3.31 -0.16
C LEU A 50 -4.01 4.43 0.03
N ARG A 51 -4.89 4.34 1.02
CA ARG A 51 -5.80 5.45 1.33
C ARG A 51 -5.03 6.73 1.66
N PHE A 52 -3.97 6.63 2.45
CA PHE A 52 -3.13 7.78 2.77
C PHE A 52 -2.43 8.32 1.52
N ALA A 53 -1.74 7.45 0.75
CA ALA A 53 -1.02 7.86 -0.45
C ALA A 53 -1.92 8.50 -1.51
N LEU A 54 -3.06 7.88 -1.80
CA LEU A 54 -3.96 8.28 -2.89
C LEU A 54 -4.83 9.50 -2.52
N LYS A 55 -5.13 9.72 -1.24
CA LYS A 55 -5.92 10.88 -0.80
C LYS A 55 -5.21 12.22 -1.05
N TYR A 56 -3.88 12.23 -1.04
CA TYR A 56 -3.05 13.44 -1.21
C TYR A 56 -2.33 13.47 -2.56
N ILE A 57 -2.78 12.67 -3.53
CA ILE A 57 -2.31 12.77 -4.91
C ILE A 57 -2.92 14.01 -5.58
N LYS A 58 -2.10 14.71 -6.36
CA LYS A 58 -2.54 15.87 -7.16
C LYS A 58 -3.23 15.40 -8.45
N GLU A 59 -4.20 16.18 -8.92
CA GLU A 59 -5.09 15.90 -10.07
C GLU A 59 -4.39 15.49 -11.38
N ASN A 60 -3.18 15.98 -11.63
CA ASN A 60 -2.42 15.66 -12.86
C ASN A 60 -1.66 14.32 -12.80
N GLN A 61 -1.75 13.57 -11.70
CA GLN A 61 -1.03 12.31 -11.55
C GLN A 61 -1.96 11.11 -11.75
N SER A 62 -1.44 10.05 -12.38
CA SER A 62 -2.20 8.82 -12.59
C SER A 62 -2.38 8.07 -11.28
N ILE A 63 -3.53 8.27 -10.61
CA ILE A 63 -3.91 7.61 -9.35
C ILE A 63 -3.69 6.10 -9.42
N VAL A 64 -4.07 5.45 -10.52
CA VAL A 64 -3.92 4.00 -10.70
C VAL A 64 -2.46 3.57 -10.69
N LYS A 65 -1.59 4.28 -11.43
CA LYS A 65 -0.14 3.96 -11.46
C LYS A 65 0.50 4.11 -10.09
N TYR A 66 0.13 5.16 -9.34
CA TYR A 66 0.62 5.35 -7.99
C TYR A 66 0.05 4.34 -7.00
N GLY A 67 -1.22 3.95 -7.16
CA GLY A 67 -1.82 2.90 -6.36
C GLY A 67 -1.08 1.58 -6.53
N ILE A 68 -0.80 1.19 -7.78
CA ILE A 68 0.00 0.00 -8.08
C ILE A 68 1.41 0.11 -7.49
N LEU A 69 2.07 1.25 -7.65
CA LEU A 69 3.43 1.46 -7.15
C LEU A 69 3.50 1.35 -5.62
N VAL A 70 2.68 2.13 -4.91
CA VAL A 70 2.63 2.15 -3.44
C VAL A 70 2.19 0.80 -2.90
N GLY A 71 1.16 0.20 -3.50
CA GLY A 71 0.62 -1.09 -3.08
C GLY A 71 1.65 -2.20 -3.23
N THR A 72 2.34 -2.27 -4.37
CA THR A 72 3.35 -3.29 -4.64
C THR A 72 4.58 -3.12 -3.76
N ILE A 73 5.18 -1.92 -3.76
CA ILE A 73 6.40 -1.68 -2.99
C ILE A 73 6.12 -1.83 -1.50
N GLY A 74 5.05 -1.20 -0.99
CA GLY A 74 4.71 -1.32 0.43
C GLY A 74 4.39 -2.74 0.85
N SER A 75 3.67 -3.53 0.04
CA SER A 75 3.36 -4.93 0.39
C SER A 75 4.60 -5.82 0.36
N ILE A 76 5.58 -5.54 -0.52
CA ILE A 76 6.87 -6.23 -0.51
C ILE A 76 7.64 -5.91 0.77
N PHE A 77 7.71 -4.63 1.16
CA PHE A 77 8.36 -4.23 2.42
C PHE A 77 7.67 -4.88 3.63
N ALA A 78 6.34 -4.85 3.68
CA ALA A 78 5.54 -5.54 4.70
C ALA A 78 5.88 -7.03 4.76
N GLY A 79 5.96 -7.70 3.61
CA GLY A 79 6.36 -9.10 3.54
C GLY A 79 7.76 -9.36 4.09
N ILE A 80 8.74 -8.51 3.76
CA ILE A 80 10.11 -8.61 4.30
C ILE A 80 10.11 -8.42 5.82
N SER A 81 9.42 -7.41 6.34
CA SER A 81 9.29 -7.14 7.78
C SER A 81 8.71 -8.33 8.53
N MET A 82 7.62 -8.91 8.01
CA MET A 82 6.99 -10.11 8.57
C MET A 82 7.91 -11.33 8.51
N ALA A 83 8.59 -11.56 7.38
CA ALA A 83 9.52 -12.68 7.22
C ALA A 83 10.69 -12.61 8.21
N ILE A 84 11.26 -11.42 8.41
CA ILE A 84 12.32 -11.19 9.39
C ILE A 84 11.80 -11.49 10.81
N TYR A 85 10.63 -10.97 11.17
CA TYR A 85 10.04 -11.23 12.49
C TYR A 85 9.76 -12.72 12.71
N GLN A 86 9.12 -13.39 11.75
CA GLN A 86 8.85 -14.83 11.85
C GLN A 86 10.15 -15.63 11.99
N TRP A 87 11.20 -15.27 11.25
CA TRP A 87 12.49 -15.92 11.36
C TRP A 87 13.20 -15.65 12.70
N VAL A 88 13.10 -14.44 13.25
CA VAL A 88 13.63 -14.12 14.59
C VAL A 88 12.94 -15.00 15.63
N ILE A 89 11.60 -15.04 15.62
CA ILE A 89 10.83 -15.89 16.54
C ILE A 89 11.24 -17.36 16.38
N PHE A 90 11.29 -17.86 15.15
CA PHE A 90 11.71 -19.24 14.88
C PHE A 90 13.13 -19.53 15.42
N SER A 91 14.07 -18.60 15.20
CA SER A 91 15.48 -18.76 15.60
C SER A 91 15.66 -18.79 17.12
N LEU A 92 14.81 -18.07 17.87
CA LEU A 92 14.82 -18.11 19.34
C LEU A 92 14.44 -19.50 19.88
N TYR A 93 13.53 -20.21 19.22
CA TYR A 93 13.05 -21.52 19.68
C TYR A 93 13.80 -22.72 19.09
N ASN A 94 14.29 -22.60 17.85
CA ASN A 94 14.81 -23.73 17.06
C ASN A 94 16.27 -23.56 16.61
N GLY A 95 16.91 -22.46 17.01
CA GLY A 95 18.26 -22.10 16.61
C GLY A 95 18.35 -21.38 15.26
N PHE A 96 19.49 -20.74 15.04
CA PHE A 96 19.74 -19.89 13.87
C PHE A 96 19.92 -20.70 12.59
N LYS A 97 19.05 -20.49 11.61
CA LYS A 97 19.13 -21.14 10.28
C LYS A 97 18.95 -20.11 9.18
N PHE A 98 20.05 -19.70 8.56
CA PHE A 98 20.05 -18.62 7.55
C PHE A 98 19.25 -18.97 6.28
N PHE A 99 19.31 -20.23 5.82
CA PHE A 99 18.55 -20.66 4.63
C PHE A 99 17.03 -20.51 4.81
N LEU A 100 16.52 -20.66 6.04
CA LEU A 100 15.10 -20.45 6.33
C LEU A 100 14.70 -18.97 6.25
N LEU A 101 15.60 -18.03 6.56
CA LEU A 101 15.35 -16.60 6.38
C LEU A 101 15.17 -16.28 4.89
N ILE A 102 16.08 -16.78 4.04
CA ILE A 102 16.00 -16.55 2.59
C ILE A 102 14.69 -17.14 2.04
N GLY A 103 14.36 -18.37 2.43
CA GLY A 103 13.10 -19.01 2.02
C GLY A 103 11.87 -18.21 2.45
N ALA A 104 11.84 -17.73 3.70
CA ALA A 104 10.75 -16.90 4.20
C ALA A 104 10.64 -15.58 3.41
N ILE A 105 11.75 -14.87 3.20
CA ILE A 105 11.77 -13.62 2.42
C ILE A 105 11.19 -13.84 1.02
N VAL A 106 11.61 -14.89 0.31
CA VAL A 106 11.13 -15.17 -1.05
C VAL A 106 9.61 -15.42 -1.06
N ILE A 107 9.10 -16.22 -0.13
CA ILE A 107 7.67 -16.54 -0.03
C ILE A 107 6.86 -15.27 0.27
N PHE A 108 7.26 -14.49 1.27
CA PHE A 108 6.54 -13.29 1.66
C PHE A 108 6.65 -12.16 0.63
N MET A 109 7.79 -12.03 -0.07
CA MET A 109 7.91 -11.08 -1.18
C MET A 109 6.98 -11.44 -2.33
N PHE A 110 6.87 -12.74 -2.67
CA PHE A 110 5.96 -13.19 -3.73
C PHE A 110 4.49 -12.94 -3.35
N LEU A 111 4.12 -13.23 -2.10
CA LEU A 111 2.80 -12.91 -1.56
C LEU A 111 2.53 -11.40 -1.59
N GLY A 112 3.48 -10.60 -1.11
CA GLY A 112 3.41 -9.14 -1.10
C GLY A 112 3.29 -8.56 -2.51
N LEU A 113 3.99 -9.11 -3.49
CA LEU A 113 3.86 -8.72 -4.90
C LEU A 113 2.42 -8.95 -5.41
N ILE A 114 1.87 -10.14 -5.20
CA ILE A 114 0.51 -10.47 -5.67
C ILE A 114 -0.53 -9.59 -5.00
N LEU A 115 -0.51 -9.52 -3.66
CA LEU A 115 -1.49 -8.73 -2.90
C LEU A 115 -1.34 -7.23 -3.16
N GLY A 116 -0.11 -6.74 -3.29
CA GLY A 116 0.18 -5.34 -3.58
C GLY A 116 -0.32 -4.91 -4.95
N LEU A 117 -0.16 -5.76 -5.98
CA LEU A 117 -0.72 -5.52 -7.32
C LEU A 117 -2.26 -5.50 -7.28
N LEU A 118 -2.87 -6.48 -6.63
CA LEU A 118 -4.33 -6.57 -6.51
C LEU A 118 -4.91 -5.37 -5.77
N MET A 119 -4.42 -5.07 -4.57
CA MET A 119 -4.92 -3.98 -3.74
C MET A 119 -4.61 -2.61 -4.35
N GLY A 120 -3.41 -2.43 -4.90
CA GLY A 120 -3.02 -1.22 -5.60
C GLY A 120 -3.89 -0.94 -6.83
N GLY A 121 -4.22 -1.98 -7.60
CA GLY A 121 -5.14 -1.90 -8.73
C GLY A 121 -6.58 -1.57 -8.31
N ILE A 122 -7.14 -2.32 -7.35
CA ILE A 122 -8.52 -2.15 -6.88
C ILE A 122 -8.72 -0.74 -6.29
N LEU A 123 -7.87 -0.33 -5.35
CA LEU A 123 -8.00 0.97 -4.71
C LEU A 123 -7.61 2.11 -5.65
N GLY A 124 -6.57 1.93 -6.46
CA GLY A 124 -6.18 2.91 -7.48
C GLY A 124 -7.32 3.21 -8.46
N PHE A 125 -8.02 2.17 -8.93
CA PHE A 125 -9.18 2.33 -9.81
C PHE A 125 -10.37 2.97 -9.10
N TYR A 126 -10.66 2.56 -7.87
CA TYR A 126 -11.73 3.15 -7.05
C TYR A 126 -11.53 4.67 -6.87
N TYR A 127 -10.34 5.10 -6.47
CA TYR A 127 -10.04 6.52 -6.29
C TYR A 127 -10.03 7.30 -7.62
N SER A 128 -9.55 6.68 -8.70
CA SER A 128 -9.59 7.31 -10.03
C SER A 128 -11.02 7.56 -10.52
N LYS A 129 -11.95 6.62 -10.27
CA LYS A 129 -13.38 6.84 -10.57
C LYS A 129 -13.99 7.93 -9.69
N LYS A 130 -13.64 7.95 -8.40
CA LYS A 130 -14.14 8.94 -7.44
C LYS A 130 -13.73 10.37 -7.83
N GLU A 131 -12.47 10.58 -8.21
CA GLU A 131 -11.95 11.89 -8.62
C GLU A 131 -12.62 12.38 -9.92
N LYS A 132 -12.75 11.52 -10.93
CA LYS A 132 -13.46 11.87 -12.18
C LYS A 132 -14.90 12.30 -11.95
N LYS A 133 -15.59 11.66 -11.00
CA LYS A 133 -16.97 12.02 -10.64
C LYS A 133 -17.03 13.39 -9.96
N ALA A 134 -16.11 13.68 -9.03
CA ALA A 134 -16.03 15.00 -8.39
C ALA A 134 -15.78 16.11 -9.41
N LEU A 135 -14.77 15.95 -10.29
CA LEU A 135 -14.45 16.93 -11.33
C LEU A 135 -15.62 17.18 -12.29
N SER A 136 -16.44 16.16 -12.57
CA SER A 136 -17.63 16.33 -13.41
C SER A 136 -18.76 17.10 -12.72
N GLN A 137 -18.88 17.00 -11.39
CA GLN A 137 -19.87 17.76 -10.62
C GLN A 137 -19.46 19.23 -10.52
N ASP A 138 -18.19 19.50 -10.23
CA ASP A 138 -17.67 20.87 -10.17
C ASP A 138 -17.92 21.61 -11.50
N LYS A 139 -17.69 20.94 -12.64
CA LYS A 139 -18.00 21.51 -13.97
C LYS A 139 -19.48 21.79 -14.21
N ILE A 140 -20.38 20.99 -13.64
CA ILE A 140 -21.83 21.20 -13.76
C ILE A 140 -22.24 22.39 -12.89
N GLU A 141 -21.67 22.51 -11.68
CA GLU A 141 -21.90 23.65 -10.79
C GLU A 141 -21.38 24.95 -11.42
N ASP A 142 -20.15 24.95 -11.95
CA ASP A 142 -19.59 26.10 -12.67
C ASP A 142 -20.46 26.53 -13.85
N ALA A 143 -20.90 25.57 -14.68
CA ALA A 143 -21.79 25.85 -15.81
C ALA A 143 -23.16 26.39 -15.37
N PHE A 144 -23.69 25.93 -14.23
CA PHE A 144 -24.91 26.47 -13.65
C PHE A 144 -24.73 27.93 -13.19
N TYR A 145 -23.63 28.24 -12.49
CA TYR A 145 -23.35 29.62 -12.05
C TYR A 145 -23.08 30.56 -13.23
N GLU A 146 -22.43 30.11 -14.30
CA GLU A 146 -22.28 30.90 -15.52
C GLU A 146 -23.61 31.20 -16.20
N SER A 147 -24.58 30.28 -16.15
CA SER A 147 -25.91 30.48 -16.75
C SER A 147 -26.79 31.51 -16.03
N LEU A 148 -26.40 31.92 -14.80
CA LEU A 148 -27.11 32.91 -13.98
C LEU A 148 -26.56 34.34 -14.14
N LYS A 149 -25.49 34.54 -14.92
CA LYS A 149 -24.91 35.85 -15.23
C LYS A 149 -25.46 36.42 -16.53
#